data_AF-W7Q1P3-F1
#
_entry.id   AF-W7Q1P3-F1
#
_cell.length_a   1.000
_cell.length_b   1.000
_cell.length_c   1.000
_cell.angle_alpha   90.00
_cell.angle_beta   90.00
_cell.angle_gamma   90.00
#
_symmetry.space_group_name_H-M   'P 1'
#
loop_
_entity.id
_entity.type
_entity.pdbx_description
1 polymer ?
#
loop_
_entity_poly.entity_id
_entity_poly.type
_entity_poly.pdbx_seq_one_letter_code
_entity_poly.pdbx_strand_id
1 'polypeptide(L)'
;MLGAIAGDIIGSVHEGRGTKHRDFPLFTPHSTFTDDTVLCMAVAEVLLNGGDFVDAFHDYFHRYPDAGFGGGFMCWAARRDRQPYFSWGNGSAMRAPPVGFAARSLEEALALATRSAEGTHDHPRASAGLRPWRR
;
A
#
# COMPACT_ATOMS: atom_id res chain seq x y z
N MET A 1 8.44 -9.87 1.24
CA MET A 1 7.94 -8.70 2.01
C MET A 1 9.05 -7.88 2.61
N LEU A 2 10.07 -8.47 3.24
CA LEU A 2 11.18 -7.71 3.87
C LEU A 2 11.85 -6.68 2.93
N GLY A 3 12.02 -7.01 1.64
CA GLY A 3 12.56 -6.05 0.67
C GLY A 3 11.67 -4.83 0.42
N ALA A 4 10.34 -4.98 0.48
CA ALA A 4 9.41 -3.86 0.34
C ALA A 4 9.46 -2.96 1.59
N ILE A 5 9.49 -3.56 2.79
CA ILE A 5 9.62 -2.83 4.06
C ILE A 5 10.97 -2.11 4.13
N ALA A 6 12.06 -2.80 3.77
CA ALA A 6 13.38 -2.18 3.71
C ALA A 6 13.40 -1.03 2.70
N GLY A 7 12.81 -1.23 1.51
CA GLY A 7 12.71 -0.19 0.48
C GLY A 7 11.96 1.05 0.95
N ASP A 8 10.85 0.88 1.67
CA ASP A 8 10.10 1.96 2.31
C ASP A 8 10.97 2.72 3.33
N ILE A 9 11.56 2.00 4.30
CA ILE A 9 12.39 2.60 5.35
C ILE A 9 13.58 3.37 4.75
N ILE A 10 14.26 2.79 3.77
CA ILE A 10 15.38 3.41 3.06
C ILE A 10 14.90 4.66 2.30
N GLY A 11 13.75 4.57 1.62
CA GLY A 11 13.18 5.64 0.79
C GLY A 11 12.63 6.83 1.58
N SER A 12 12.17 6.61 2.81
CA SER A 12 11.50 7.62 3.65
C SER A 12 12.26 8.95 3.76
N VAL A 13 13.58 8.92 3.88
CA VAL A 13 14.40 10.13 4.03
C VAL A 13 14.63 10.87 2.71
N HIS A 14 14.33 10.24 1.58
CA HIS A 14 14.52 10.79 0.23
C HIS A 14 13.23 11.29 -0.43
N GLU A 15 12.07 10.98 0.16
CA GLU A 15 10.77 11.38 -0.35
C GLU A 15 10.67 12.92 -0.49
N GLY A 16 10.19 13.39 -1.64
CA GLY A 16 10.07 14.82 -1.93
C GLY A 16 11.40 15.59 -2.10
N ARG A 17 12.56 14.94 -1.94
CA ARG A 17 13.88 15.60 -2.00
C ARG A 17 14.57 15.55 -3.36
N GLY A 18 13.99 14.88 -4.34
CA GLY A 18 14.56 14.80 -5.70
C GLY A 18 15.90 14.07 -5.77
N THR A 19 16.17 13.13 -4.85
CA THR A 19 17.40 12.33 -4.86
C THR A 19 17.40 11.42 -6.10
N LYS A 20 18.36 11.61 -7.02
CA LYS A 20 18.48 10.82 -8.26
C LYS A 20 19.76 9.98 -8.34
N HIS A 21 20.63 10.09 -7.34
CA HIS A 21 21.89 9.37 -7.26
C HIS A 21 21.67 7.99 -6.62
N ARG A 22 22.51 7.02 -7.00
CA ARG A 22 22.42 5.63 -6.49
C ARG A 22 23.36 5.35 -5.31
N ASP A 23 24.18 6.34 -4.96
CA ASP A 23 25.10 6.29 -3.84
C ASP A 23 24.50 7.10 -2.69
N PHE A 24 23.93 6.39 -1.72
CA PHE A 24 23.30 6.94 -0.53
C PHE A 24 23.37 5.92 0.61
N PRO A 25 23.42 6.37 1.88
CA PRO A 25 23.35 5.46 3.03
C PRO A 25 22.00 4.76 3.05
N LEU A 26 21.99 3.44 3.25
CA LEU A 26 20.75 2.66 3.30
C LEU A 26 19.91 3.04 4.53
N PHE A 27 20.52 3.14 5.70
CA PHE A 27 19.84 3.49 6.94
C PHE A 27 20.50 4.70 7.58
N THR A 28 19.65 5.63 8.02
CA THR A 28 20.07 6.81 8.79
C THR A 28 19.26 6.86 10.08
N PRO A 29 19.66 7.64 11.09
CA PRO A 29 18.86 7.85 12.30
C PRO A 29 17.46 8.43 12.05
N HIS A 30 17.19 8.93 10.84
CA HIS A 30 15.89 9.49 10.44
C HIS A 30 15.07 8.54 9.56
N SER A 31 15.61 7.37 9.21
CA SER A 31 14.89 6.36 8.43
C SER A 31 13.75 5.77 9.27
N THR A 32 12.53 5.85 8.75
CA THR A 32 11.31 5.34 9.40
C THR A 32 10.44 4.60 8.39
N PHE A 33 9.61 3.68 8.86
CA PHE A 33 8.56 3.11 8.02
C PHE A 33 7.45 4.15 7.78
N THR A 34 6.70 3.97 6.70
CA THR A 34 5.61 4.87 6.29
C THR A 34 4.28 4.11 6.13
N ASP A 35 3.28 4.79 5.56
CA ASP A 35 2.00 4.20 5.21
C ASP A 35 2.14 3.02 4.24
N ASP A 36 3.18 2.97 3.41
CA ASP A 36 3.52 1.82 2.57
C ASP A 36 3.65 0.54 3.41
N THR A 37 4.50 0.55 4.44
CA THR A 37 4.67 -0.60 5.34
C THR A 37 3.39 -0.87 6.13
N VAL A 38 2.74 0.17 6.67
CA VAL A 38 1.54 0.00 7.50
C VAL A 38 0.41 -0.68 6.72
N LEU A 39 0.13 -0.21 5.49
CA LEU A 39 -0.92 -0.78 4.66
C LEU A 39 -0.53 -2.13 4.05
N CYS A 40 0.76 -2.36 3.79
CA CYS A 40 1.28 -3.68 3.42
C CYS A 40 1.00 -4.70 4.55
N MET A 41 1.20 -4.34 5.81
CA MET A 41 0.87 -5.20 6.95
C MET A 41 -0.65 -5.44 7.09
N ALA A 42 -1.47 -4.41 6.84
CA ALA A 42 -2.93 -4.57 6.82
C ALA A 42 -3.41 -5.56 5.75
N VAL A 43 -2.81 -5.54 4.54
CA VAL A 43 -3.11 -6.53 3.49
C VAL A 43 -2.66 -7.93 3.92
N ALA A 44 -1.46 -8.07 4.49
CA ALA A 44 -0.93 -9.36 4.95
C ALA A 44 -1.82 -9.98 6.05
N GLU A 45 -2.31 -9.17 6.98
CA GLU A 45 -3.24 -9.58 8.04
C GLU A 45 -4.49 -10.25 7.45
N VAL A 46 -5.15 -9.58 6.50
CA VAL A 46 -6.37 -10.09 5.86
C VAL A 46 -6.11 -11.36 5.05
N LEU A 47 -4.93 -11.48 4.42
CA LEU A 47 -4.56 -12.67 3.65
C LEU A 47 -4.30 -13.89 4.56
N LEU A 48 -3.75 -13.68 5.75
CA LEU A 48 -3.43 -14.76 6.69
C LEU A 48 -4.62 -15.20 7.52
N ASN A 49 -5.41 -14.22 8.01
CA ASN A 49 -6.45 -14.45 9.00
C ASN A 49 -7.87 -14.32 8.44
N GLY A 50 -8.00 -13.93 7.16
CA GLY A 50 -9.27 -13.55 6.57
C GLY A 50 -9.74 -12.16 7.04
N GLY A 51 -10.93 -11.76 6.59
CA GLY A 51 -11.55 -10.49 6.96
C GLY A 51 -11.75 -9.54 5.78
N ASP A 52 -12.02 -8.27 6.12
CA ASP A 52 -12.32 -7.21 5.17
C ASP A 52 -11.15 -6.22 5.08
N PHE A 53 -10.76 -5.88 3.85
CA PHE A 53 -9.61 -4.98 3.62
C PHE A 53 -9.87 -3.56 4.13
N VAL A 54 -11.10 -3.05 4.00
CA VAL A 54 -11.44 -1.70 4.45
C VAL A 54 -11.33 -1.62 5.97
N ASP A 55 -11.84 -2.62 6.69
CA ASP A 55 -11.70 -2.71 8.14
C ASP A 55 -10.23 -2.76 8.57
N ALA A 56 -9.41 -3.60 7.93
CA ALA A 56 -7.99 -3.67 8.23
C ALA A 56 -7.27 -2.32 7.96
N PHE A 57 -7.59 -1.62 6.87
CA PHE A 57 -7.01 -0.31 6.57
C PHE A 57 -7.39 0.74 7.61
N HIS A 58 -8.65 0.75 8.03
CA HIS A 58 -9.15 1.62 9.08
C HIS A 58 -8.47 1.38 10.43
N ASP A 59 -8.29 0.12 10.81
CA ASP A 59 -7.68 -0.26 12.07
C ASP A 59 -6.19 0.08 12.10
N TYR A 60 -5.46 -0.24 11.02
CA TYR A 60 -4.04 0.08 10.92
C TYR A 60 -3.80 1.59 10.85
N PHE A 61 -4.66 2.35 10.16
CA PHE A 61 -4.62 3.82 10.19
C PHE A 61 -4.74 4.37 11.62
N HIS A 62 -5.66 3.83 12.42
CA HIS A 62 -5.85 4.30 13.81
C HIS A 62 -4.75 3.84 14.76
N ARG A 63 -4.10 2.72 14.46
CA ARG A 63 -2.95 2.22 15.24
C ARG A 63 -1.68 3.02 14.96
N TYR A 64 -1.54 3.57 13.76
CA TYR A 64 -0.34 4.27 13.30
C TYR A 64 -0.68 5.61 12.62
N PRO A 65 -1.37 6.55 13.29
CA PRO A 65 -1.90 7.76 12.64
C PRO A 65 -0.84 8.64 12.00
N ASP A 66 0.40 8.61 12.51
CA ASP A 66 1.51 9.45 12.09
C ASP A 66 2.40 8.81 11.00
N ALA A 67 1.94 7.76 10.32
CA ALA A 67 2.73 7.01 9.33
C ALA A 67 2.93 7.74 7.97
N GLY A 68 2.37 8.95 7.79
CA GLY A 68 2.59 9.73 6.57
C GLY A 68 1.53 9.57 5.46
N PHE A 69 0.35 9.05 5.79
CA PHE A 69 -0.72 8.82 4.82
C PHE A 69 -1.07 10.06 3.97
N GLY A 70 -1.36 9.83 2.69
CA GLY A 70 -1.90 10.87 1.82
C GLY A 70 -3.23 11.46 2.33
N GLY A 71 -3.42 12.77 2.17
CA GLY A 71 -4.57 13.50 2.75
C GLY A 71 -5.96 12.93 2.43
N GLY A 72 -6.15 12.41 1.21
CA GLY A 72 -7.41 11.74 0.84
C GLY A 72 -7.66 10.47 1.64
N PHE A 73 -6.62 9.65 1.85
CA PHE A 73 -6.71 8.44 2.65
C PHE A 73 -6.94 8.76 4.12
N MET A 74 -6.29 9.78 4.67
CA MET A 74 -6.51 10.22 6.05
C MET A 74 -7.97 10.60 6.29
N CYS A 75 -8.56 11.42 5.42
CA CYS A 75 -9.96 11.83 5.52
C CYS A 75 -10.91 10.61 5.47
N TRP A 76 -10.68 9.71 4.51
CA TRP A 76 -11.47 8.49 4.34
C TRP A 76 -11.39 7.58 5.57
N ALA A 77 -10.17 7.30 6.05
CA ALA A 77 -9.95 6.38 7.15
C ALA A 77 -10.40 6.94 8.50
N ALA A 78 -10.19 8.24 8.74
CA ALA A 78 -10.64 8.93 9.95
C ALA A 78 -12.17 8.95 10.07
N ARG A 79 -12.89 9.01 8.95
CA ARG A 79 -14.35 8.98 8.90
C ARG A 79 -14.93 7.57 8.93
N ARG A 80 -14.08 6.52 8.91
CA ARG A 80 -14.50 5.12 8.72
C ARG A 80 -15.35 4.97 7.45
N ASP A 81 -15.10 5.79 6.43
CA ASP A 81 -15.87 5.75 5.19
C ASP A 81 -15.60 4.43 4.48
N ARG A 82 -16.65 3.73 4.04
CA ARG A 82 -16.51 2.46 3.31
C ARG A 82 -16.58 2.64 1.79
N GLN A 83 -17.03 3.81 1.36
CA GLN A 83 -17.14 4.14 -0.05
C GLN A 83 -15.76 4.56 -0.59
N PRO A 84 -15.40 4.14 -1.80
CA PRO A 84 -14.14 4.56 -2.41
C PRO A 84 -14.11 6.08 -2.59
N TYR A 85 -13.01 6.72 -2.24
CA TYR A 85 -12.85 8.18 -2.38
C TYR A 85 -12.25 8.59 -3.74
N PHE A 86 -12.31 7.69 -4.75
CA PHE A 86 -11.76 7.90 -6.10
C PHE A 86 -10.28 8.30 -6.11
N SER A 87 -9.43 7.53 -5.42
CA SER A 87 -7.98 7.74 -5.44
C SER A 87 -7.37 7.46 -6.83
N TRP A 88 -6.50 8.37 -7.30
CA TRP A 88 -5.73 8.24 -8.56
C TRP A 88 -4.25 7.89 -8.31
N GLY A 89 -3.85 7.77 -7.04
CA GLY A 89 -2.46 7.54 -6.65
C GLY A 89 -2.00 6.10 -6.83
N ASN A 90 -0.69 5.89 -6.62
CA ASN A 90 -0.05 4.57 -6.54
C ASN A 90 -0.37 3.81 -5.22
N GLY A 91 -1.23 4.38 -4.37
CA GLY A 91 -1.59 3.86 -3.04
C GLY A 91 -2.07 2.41 -3.01
N SER A 92 -2.72 1.97 -4.08
CA SER A 92 -3.13 0.57 -4.24
C SER A 92 -1.98 -0.37 -4.58
N ALA A 93 -0.99 0.10 -5.35
CA ALA A 93 0.16 -0.71 -5.77
C ALA A 93 1.21 -0.86 -4.66
N MET A 94 1.44 0.18 -3.85
CA MET A 94 2.47 0.17 -2.80
C MET A 94 2.23 -0.91 -1.73
N ARG A 95 0.95 -1.21 -1.45
CA ARG A 95 0.52 -2.21 -0.46
C ARG A 95 0.24 -3.60 -1.02
N ALA A 96 0.41 -3.81 -2.33
CA ALA A 96 0.19 -5.10 -3.00
C ALA A 96 1.27 -6.19 -2.78
N PRO A 97 2.51 -5.94 -2.27
CA PRO A 97 3.51 -7.00 -2.14
C PRO A 97 3.05 -8.31 -1.47
N PRO A 98 2.23 -8.31 -0.38
CA PRO A 98 1.78 -9.55 0.26
C PRO A 98 0.94 -10.43 -0.66
N VAL A 99 0.19 -9.84 -1.59
CA VAL A 99 -0.63 -10.57 -2.57
C VAL A 99 0.25 -11.48 -3.44
N GLY A 100 1.42 -10.99 -3.86
CA GLY A 100 2.37 -11.77 -4.65
C GLY A 100 3.01 -12.95 -3.89
N PHE A 101 3.02 -12.90 -2.56
CA PHE A 101 3.47 -14.02 -1.72
C PHE A 101 2.36 -15.03 -1.42
N ALA A 102 1.11 -14.56 -1.29
CA ALA A 102 -0.03 -15.39 -0.91
C ALA A 102 -0.68 -16.12 -2.11
N ALA A 103 -0.70 -15.50 -3.28
CA ALA A 103 -1.35 -16.05 -4.46
C ALA A 103 -0.60 -17.25 -5.04
N ARG A 104 -1.35 -18.24 -5.53
CA ARG A 104 -0.82 -19.46 -6.18
C ARG A 104 -0.88 -19.41 -7.69
N SER A 105 -1.57 -18.43 -8.26
CA SER A 105 -1.59 -18.15 -9.70
C SER A 105 -1.63 -16.65 -9.97
N LEU A 106 -1.34 -16.27 -11.22
CA LEU A 106 -1.46 -14.88 -11.67
C LEU A 106 -2.91 -14.40 -11.55
N GLU A 107 -3.89 -15.22 -11.91
CA GLU A 107 -5.31 -14.90 -11.78
C GLU A 107 -5.72 -14.64 -10.33
N GLU A 108 -5.24 -15.47 -9.39
CA GLU A 108 -5.47 -15.28 -7.96
C GLU A 108 -4.82 -13.98 -7.46
N ALA A 109 -3.59 -13.69 -7.91
CA ALA A 109 -2.90 -12.45 -7.58
C ALA A 109 -3.67 -11.22 -8.08
N LEU A 110 -4.17 -11.26 -9.31
CA LEU A 110 -4.97 -10.18 -9.89
C LEU A 110 -6.29 -9.99 -9.13
N ALA A 111 -6.96 -11.09 -8.77
CA ALA A 111 -8.21 -11.03 -8.03
C ALA A 111 -8.02 -10.44 -6.62
N LEU A 112 -7.00 -10.90 -5.90
CA LEU A 112 -6.67 -10.39 -4.55
C LEU A 112 -6.23 -8.93 -4.58
N ALA A 113 -5.39 -8.56 -5.54
CA ALA A 113 -4.95 -7.18 -5.68
C ALA A 113 -6.11 -6.25 -6.00
N THR A 114 -7.02 -6.67 -6.90
CA THR A 114 -8.24 -5.91 -7.23
C THR A 114 -9.11 -5.72 -5.99
N ARG A 115 -9.42 -6.79 -5.25
CA ARG A 115 -10.20 -6.72 -4.00
C ARG A 115 -9.57 -5.79 -2.96
N SER A 116 -8.24 -5.80 -2.84
CA SER A 116 -7.52 -4.92 -1.91
C SER A 116 -7.51 -3.44 -2.32
N ALA A 117 -7.77 -3.15 -3.60
CA ALA A 117 -7.78 -1.79 -4.15
C ALA A 117 -9.19 -1.16 -4.12
N GLU A 118 -10.23 -1.95 -4.38
CA GLU A 118 -11.63 -1.53 -4.56
C GLU A 118 -12.14 -0.62 -3.45
N GLY A 119 -11.82 -0.89 -2.19
CA GLY A 119 -12.28 -0.08 -1.05
C GLY A 119 -11.78 1.38 -1.04
N THR A 120 -10.84 1.74 -1.91
CA THR A 120 -10.21 3.08 -1.96
C THR A 120 -10.03 3.64 -3.37
N HIS A 121 -9.95 2.77 -4.38
CA HIS A 121 -9.71 3.13 -5.77
C HIS A 121 -10.83 2.53 -6.65
N ASP A 122 -11.79 3.36 -7.04
CA ASP A 122 -12.93 2.98 -7.90
C ASP A 122 -12.83 3.58 -9.31
N HIS A 123 -11.60 3.76 -9.80
CA HIS A 123 -11.37 4.20 -11.18
C HIS A 123 -10.92 3.02 -12.06
N PRO A 124 -11.48 2.81 -13.27
CA PRO A 124 -11.10 1.72 -14.19
C PRO A 124 -9.60 1.61 -14.54
N ARG A 125 -8.82 2.68 -14.30
CA ARG A 125 -7.35 2.71 -14.48
C ARG A 125 -6.55 2.24 -13.26
N ALA A 126 -7.09 2.25 -12.04
CA ALA A 126 -6.38 1.68 -10.88
C ALA A 126 -6.12 0.18 -11.09
N SER A 127 -7.05 -0.51 -11.75
CA SER A 127 -6.91 -1.89 -12.22
C SER A 127 -5.91 -2.04 -13.39
N ALA A 128 -5.49 -0.96 -14.07
CA ALA A 128 -4.57 -1.03 -15.22
C ALA A 128 -3.10 -1.18 -14.80
N GLY A 129 -2.70 -0.70 -13.61
CA GLY A 129 -1.38 -0.97 -13.03
C GLY A 129 -1.18 -2.43 -12.61
N LEU A 130 -2.27 -3.20 -12.53
CA LEU A 130 -2.28 -4.62 -12.18
C LEU A 130 -2.32 -5.53 -13.41
N ARG A 131 -2.59 -5.04 -14.63
CA ARG A 131 -2.65 -5.91 -15.81
C ARG A 131 -1.24 -6.20 -16.34
N PRO A 132 -0.87 -7.46 -16.64
CA PRO A 132 0.39 -7.75 -17.31
C PRO A 132 0.41 -7.08 -18.68
N TRP A 133 1.56 -6.52 -19.06
CA TRP A 133 1.81 -6.03 -20.41
C TRP A 133 1.59 -7.18 -21.40
N ARG A 134 0.52 -7.11 -22.19
CA ARG A 134 0.34 -7.97 -23.35
C ARG A 134 1.34 -7.49 -24.40
N ARG A 135 2.34 -8.32 -24.69
CA ARG A 135 3.11 -8.25 -25.94
C ARG A 135 2.25 -8.75 -27.09
#